data_AF-A0A1X7DDC0-F1
#
_entry.id   AF-A0A1X7DDC0-F1
#
_cell.length_a   1.000
_cell.length_b   1.000
_cell.length_c   1.000
_cell.angle_alpha   90.00
_cell.angle_beta   90.00
_cell.angle_gamma   90.00
#
_symmetry.space_group_name_H-M   'P 1'
#
loop_
_entity.id
_entity.type
_entity.pdbx_description
1 polymer ?
#
loop_
_entity_poly.entity_id
_entity_poly.type
_entity_poly.pdbx_seq_one_letter_code
_entity_poly.pdbx_strand_id
1 'polypeptide(L)'
;MSPDTLLTICIPSYNRGPRVYSLVLFLAGILGDRLGTDVEILVANNCSTDDTEALLAPLCRPGLRVHTHAAHYPSAEENIFNSLELCTGRYVWFHGDDDIPTAEGIELLMDNIRSDAADIFCFNSAMINSWGEAVNSGILPINRPYLDVDAAASAQVLGFTFYMAGITNLVFRRDIVDKETAYRAYRLQPIYSHVAWVYVSFRGKRMRIVNYPLVHYRMSVHETVDHFRNYAKKHNISDHMIWGFGMVRLLAFMVDEGALTPAEVGRIVDLRPDGSRVSLVVATMQRMYEQLMASVARAEERSKVPYEEFVRARDFLYRVDPMSFDLLRVLEELYRIGEHPKSRARIAEIRESFCRMLHAQDREVLYRLFFAGQAYGYHIYRCLTGYVAISPQRLREREEILRWADPLESVPYAFCDADRNVLIARIEAYVKARGNAAESDPTDRNPEAAHLLHSISSTLHGINHTTHSAVEIYRQSSAASRVLWKVFARIVRKLRRLG
;
A
#
# COMPACT_ATOMS: atom_id res chain seq x y z
N MET A 1 6.20 -32.58 20.60
CA MET A 1 5.59 -31.58 19.69
C MET A 1 4.18 -31.38 20.19
N SER A 2 3.87 -30.19 20.70
CA SER A 2 2.54 -29.88 21.23
C SER A 2 1.50 -29.89 20.10
N PRO A 3 0.21 -30.16 20.39
CA PRO A 3 -0.85 -30.07 19.39
C PRO A 3 -0.84 -28.67 18.77
N ASP A 4 -0.79 -28.64 17.43
CA ASP A 4 -0.68 -27.51 16.50
C ASP A 4 -0.75 -26.09 17.08
N THR A 5 0.42 -25.49 17.38
CA THR A 5 0.54 -24.03 17.59
C THR A 5 -0.18 -23.30 16.45
N LEU A 6 -1.07 -22.38 16.79
CA LEU A 6 -1.91 -21.71 15.79
C LEU A 6 -1.15 -20.61 15.06
N LEU A 7 -0.40 -19.78 15.78
CA LEU A 7 0.29 -18.61 15.24
C LEU A 7 1.75 -18.56 15.69
N THR A 8 2.67 -18.35 14.75
CA THR A 8 4.02 -17.86 15.04
C THR A 8 4.08 -16.37 14.74
N ILE A 9 4.39 -15.56 15.76
CA ILE A 9 4.81 -14.17 15.58
C ILE A 9 6.33 -14.20 15.39
N CYS A 10 6.79 -14.02 14.15
CA CYS A 10 8.20 -14.04 13.80
C CYS A 10 8.74 -12.61 13.67
N ILE A 11 9.74 -12.27 14.48
CA ILE A 11 10.32 -10.93 14.56
C ILE A 11 11.77 -10.99 14.03
N PRO A 12 12.00 -10.74 12.73
CA PRO A 12 13.35 -10.60 12.20
C PRO A 12 14.00 -9.31 12.73
N SER A 13 15.16 -9.42 13.36
CA SER A 13 15.84 -8.26 13.95
C SER A 13 17.36 -8.30 13.71
N TYR A 14 17.96 -7.12 13.60
CA TYR A 14 19.41 -6.93 13.46
C TYR A 14 19.85 -5.62 14.12
N ASN A 15 20.75 -5.70 15.09
CA ASN A 15 21.34 -4.56 15.79
C ASN A 15 20.31 -3.56 16.36
N ARG A 16 19.24 -4.09 16.94
CA ARG A 16 18.12 -3.32 17.52
C ARG A 16 17.66 -3.91 18.84
N GLY A 17 18.60 -4.39 19.66
CA GLY A 17 18.34 -5.12 20.91
C GLY A 17 17.29 -4.49 21.82
N PRO A 18 17.44 -3.21 22.24
CA PRO A 18 16.47 -2.56 23.12
C PRO A 18 15.06 -2.46 22.51
N ARG A 19 14.97 -2.30 21.19
CA ARG A 19 13.70 -2.19 20.46
C ARG A 19 12.98 -3.54 20.44
N VAL A 20 13.64 -4.60 19.98
CA VAL A 20 13.03 -5.94 19.93
C VAL A 20 12.72 -6.46 21.34
N TYR A 21 13.57 -6.17 22.33
CA TYR A 21 13.30 -6.48 23.74
C TYR A 21 11.98 -5.85 24.23
N SER A 22 11.77 -4.55 23.96
CA SER A 22 10.55 -3.84 24.36
C SER A 22 9.29 -4.41 23.68
N LEU A 23 9.39 -4.75 22.39
CA LEU A 23 8.29 -5.34 21.63
C LEU A 23 7.93 -6.73 22.17
N VAL A 24 8.93 -7.54 22.48
CA VAL A 24 8.74 -8.88 23.05
C VAL A 24 8.06 -8.81 24.41
N LEU A 25 8.48 -7.90 25.31
CA LEU A 25 7.82 -7.70 26.59
C LEU A 25 6.35 -7.33 26.43
N PHE A 26 6.05 -6.41 25.51
CA PHE A 26 4.68 -5.96 25.22
C PHE A 26 3.81 -7.11 24.70
N LEU A 27 4.29 -7.83 23.69
CA LEU A 27 3.59 -9.00 23.12
C LEU A 27 3.37 -10.09 24.17
N ALA A 28 4.41 -10.42 24.96
CA ALA A 28 4.31 -11.41 26.01
C ALA A 28 3.26 -11.04 27.08
N GLY A 29 3.15 -9.74 27.40
CA GLY A 29 2.13 -9.22 28.32
C GLY A 29 0.71 -9.36 27.77
N ILE A 30 0.49 -9.06 26.49
CA ILE A 30 -0.84 -9.18 25.84
C ILE A 30 -1.24 -10.63 25.65
N LEU A 31 -0.30 -11.50 25.26
CA LEU A 31 -0.60 -12.89 24.98
C LEU A 31 -0.89 -13.69 26.26
N GLY A 32 -0.22 -13.36 27.38
CA GLY A 32 -0.43 -14.04 28.65
C GLY A 32 -0.30 -15.56 28.52
N ASP A 33 -1.34 -16.28 28.92
CA ASP A 33 -1.39 -17.76 28.89
C ASP A 33 -1.48 -18.36 27.47
N ARG A 34 -1.77 -17.54 26.45
CA ARG A 34 -1.75 -17.98 25.03
C ARG A 34 -0.34 -18.25 24.53
N LEU A 35 0.67 -17.65 25.16
CA LEU A 35 2.06 -17.84 24.77
C LEU A 35 2.55 -19.22 25.23
N GLY A 36 2.94 -20.06 24.28
CA GLY A 36 3.36 -21.44 24.50
C GLY A 36 2.22 -22.46 24.43
N THR A 37 0.98 -21.99 24.24
CA THR A 37 -0.19 -22.84 23.98
C THR A 37 -0.64 -22.66 22.53
N ASP A 38 -1.26 -21.52 22.22
CA ASP A 38 -1.79 -21.19 20.89
C ASP A 38 -0.81 -20.39 20.05
N VAL A 39 0.03 -19.59 20.70
CA VAL A 39 0.93 -18.63 20.04
C VAL A 39 2.37 -18.90 20.46
N GLU A 40 3.29 -18.83 19.50
CA GLU A 40 4.71 -18.67 19.79
C GLU A 40 5.22 -17.32 19.29
N ILE A 41 6.22 -16.78 19.97
CA ILE A 41 7.06 -15.69 19.50
C ILE A 41 8.43 -16.26 19.18
N LEU A 42 8.86 -16.04 17.94
CA LEU A 42 10.20 -16.32 17.46
C LEU A 42 10.90 -15.00 17.16
N VAL A 43 11.98 -14.69 17.87
CA VAL A 43 12.90 -13.64 17.44
C VAL A 43 13.99 -14.27 16.57
N ALA A 44 14.04 -13.88 15.30
CA ALA A 44 15.09 -14.29 14.38
C ALA A 44 16.19 -13.21 14.35
N ASN A 45 17.17 -13.41 15.23
CA ASN A 45 18.32 -12.54 15.38
C ASN A 45 19.33 -12.78 14.24
N ASN A 46 19.53 -11.78 13.39
CA ASN A 46 20.36 -11.85 12.20
C ASN A 46 21.87 -11.68 12.49
N CYS A 47 22.40 -12.48 13.41
CA CYS A 47 23.78 -12.40 13.87
C CYS A 47 24.14 -10.98 14.35
N SER A 48 23.30 -10.38 15.20
CA SER A 48 23.54 -9.04 15.74
C SER A 48 24.85 -8.96 16.51
N THR A 49 25.49 -7.80 16.43
CA THR A 49 26.77 -7.48 17.06
C THR A 49 26.61 -6.57 18.30
N ASP A 50 25.39 -6.17 18.63
CA ASP A 50 25.04 -5.43 19.84
C ASP A 50 24.63 -6.39 20.97
N ASP A 51 23.98 -5.87 22.02
CA ASP A 51 23.53 -6.63 23.18
C ASP A 51 22.20 -7.39 22.97
N THR A 52 21.70 -7.50 21.74
CA THR A 52 20.40 -8.14 21.41
C THR A 52 20.27 -9.53 22.05
N GLU A 53 21.26 -10.40 21.90
CA GLU A 53 21.19 -11.76 22.45
C GLU A 53 21.17 -11.78 23.98
N ALA A 54 22.02 -10.97 24.61
CA ALA A 54 22.10 -10.85 26.07
C ALA A 54 20.81 -10.30 26.69
N LEU A 55 20.15 -9.34 26.02
CA LEU A 55 18.88 -8.77 26.45
C LEU A 55 17.73 -9.76 26.34
N LEU A 56 17.69 -10.57 25.28
CA LEU A 56 16.57 -11.48 25.02
C LEU A 56 16.70 -12.84 25.72
N ALA A 57 17.92 -13.30 26.01
CA ALA A 57 18.15 -14.61 26.64
C ALA A 57 17.35 -14.84 27.94
N PRO A 58 17.21 -13.86 28.87
CA PRO A 58 16.39 -14.02 30.07
C PRO A 58 14.89 -14.14 29.82
N LEU A 59 14.40 -13.75 28.64
CA LEU A 59 12.97 -13.83 28.30
C LEU A 59 12.57 -15.22 27.79
N CYS A 60 13.53 -16.01 27.29
CA CYS A 60 13.29 -17.33 26.71
C CYS A 60 12.53 -18.26 27.67
N ARG A 61 11.42 -18.81 27.19
CA ARG A 61 10.53 -19.72 27.94
C ARG A 61 9.65 -20.49 26.95
N PRO A 62 8.85 -21.50 27.35
CA PRO A 62 7.92 -22.15 26.42
C PRO A 62 7.07 -21.12 25.66
N GLY A 63 7.06 -21.21 24.33
CA GLY A 63 6.39 -20.25 23.45
C GLY A 63 7.17 -18.98 23.14
N LEU A 64 8.30 -18.69 23.78
CA LEU A 64 9.17 -17.56 23.45
C LEU A 64 10.61 -18.03 23.21
N ARG A 65 11.08 -17.92 21.97
CA ARG A 65 12.43 -18.35 21.61
C ARG A 65 13.16 -17.33 20.76
N VAL A 66 14.45 -17.29 20.96
CA VAL A 66 15.39 -16.50 20.17
C VAL A 66 16.22 -17.49 19.36
N HIS A 67 16.31 -17.26 18.06
CA HIS A 67 17.21 -17.98 17.18
C HIS A 67 18.21 -16.98 16.60
N THR A 68 19.49 -17.13 16.95
CA THR A 68 20.58 -16.40 16.31
C THR A 68 21.07 -17.18 15.10
N HIS A 69 20.97 -16.57 13.91
CA HIS A 69 21.51 -17.15 12.70
C HIS A 69 23.04 -17.28 12.79
N ALA A 70 23.57 -18.38 12.24
CA ALA A 70 25.01 -18.67 12.27
C ALA A 70 25.86 -17.67 11.48
N ALA A 71 25.24 -16.92 10.56
CA ALA A 71 25.88 -15.88 9.77
C ALA A 71 24.91 -14.72 9.55
N HIS A 72 25.47 -13.54 9.30
CA HIS A 72 24.71 -12.34 8.97
C HIS A 72 24.16 -12.41 7.53
N TYR A 73 22.85 -12.20 7.40
CA TYR A 73 22.18 -12.00 6.11
C TYR A 73 22.17 -10.53 5.69
N PRO A 74 22.65 -10.19 4.48
CA PRO A 74 22.75 -8.81 4.02
C PRO A 74 21.43 -8.04 3.86
N SER A 75 20.29 -8.74 3.67
CA SER A 75 18.99 -8.11 3.46
C SER A 75 17.93 -8.55 4.48
N ALA A 76 16.89 -7.73 4.64
CA ALA A 76 15.73 -8.06 5.46
C ALA A 76 14.97 -9.27 4.89
N GLU A 77 14.84 -9.34 3.57
CA GLU A 77 14.19 -10.46 2.86
C GLU A 77 14.90 -11.79 3.11
N GLU A 78 16.23 -11.83 3.08
CA GLU A 78 16.98 -13.05 3.42
C GLU A 78 16.72 -13.49 4.86
N ASN A 79 16.70 -12.56 5.81
CA ASN A 79 16.38 -12.88 7.21
C ASN A 79 14.95 -13.45 7.31
N ILE A 80 13.97 -12.83 6.66
CA ILE A 80 12.58 -13.30 6.59
C ILE A 80 12.50 -14.73 6.01
N PHE A 81 13.13 -14.97 4.85
CA PHE A 81 13.04 -16.25 4.16
C PHE A 81 13.73 -17.38 4.94
N ASN A 82 14.85 -17.11 5.59
CA ASN A 82 15.53 -18.09 6.45
C ASN A 82 14.82 -18.31 7.79
N SER A 83 13.98 -17.36 8.21
CA SER A 83 13.17 -17.50 9.43
C SER A 83 11.91 -18.33 9.23
N LEU A 84 11.43 -18.47 7.99
CA LEU A 84 10.19 -19.20 7.68
C LEU A 84 10.22 -20.66 8.18
N GLU A 85 11.32 -21.36 7.92
CA GLU A 85 11.49 -22.78 8.29
C GLU A 85 11.58 -22.98 9.81
N LEU A 86 11.91 -21.92 10.54
CA LEU A 86 11.94 -21.95 12.00
C LEU A 86 10.53 -21.88 12.58
N CYS A 87 9.55 -21.29 11.90
CA CYS A 87 8.19 -21.08 12.40
C CYS A 87 7.42 -22.40 12.50
N THR A 88 6.73 -22.65 13.62
CA THR A 88 5.97 -23.90 13.82
C THR A 88 4.46 -23.72 13.72
N GLY A 89 3.97 -22.48 13.83
CA GLY A 89 2.55 -22.14 13.79
C GLY A 89 1.87 -22.51 12.47
N ARG A 90 0.57 -22.79 12.50
CA ARG A 90 -0.24 -22.93 11.27
C ARG A 90 -0.23 -21.64 10.46
N TYR A 91 -0.34 -20.51 11.13
CA TYR A 91 -0.20 -19.17 10.57
C TYR A 91 1.13 -18.55 11.00
N VAL A 92 1.70 -17.71 10.13
CA VAL A 92 2.89 -16.90 10.41
C VAL A 92 2.52 -15.43 10.27
N TRP A 93 2.91 -14.65 11.26
CA TRP A 93 2.91 -13.21 11.21
C TRP A 93 4.35 -12.72 11.32
N PHE A 94 4.92 -12.27 10.21
CA PHE A 94 6.19 -11.56 10.24
C PHE A 94 5.93 -10.14 10.74
N HIS A 95 6.58 -9.76 11.84
CA HIS A 95 6.37 -8.46 12.48
C HIS A 95 7.67 -7.67 12.49
N GLY A 96 7.67 -6.47 11.91
CA GLY A 96 8.80 -5.53 11.99
C GLY A 96 9.05 -5.10 13.43
N ASP A 97 10.29 -5.10 13.89
CA ASP A 97 10.60 -4.73 15.28
C ASP A 97 10.33 -3.25 15.61
N ASP A 98 10.02 -2.41 14.60
CA ASP A 98 9.76 -0.98 14.70
C ASP A 98 8.28 -0.58 14.66
N ASP A 99 7.40 -1.49 14.24
CA ASP A 99 5.96 -1.35 14.32
C ASP A 99 5.44 -1.65 15.73
N ILE A 100 4.28 -1.09 16.09
CA ILE A 100 3.68 -1.32 17.42
C ILE A 100 2.33 -2.03 17.25
N PRO A 101 2.16 -3.27 17.74
CA PRO A 101 0.88 -3.95 17.70
C PRO A 101 -0.11 -3.33 18.68
N THR A 102 -1.41 -3.46 18.40
CA THR A 102 -2.48 -3.07 19.33
C THR A 102 -3.00 -4.32 20.06
N ALA A 103 -3.44 -4.18 21.31
CA ALA A 103 -3.99 -5.31 22.06
C ALA A 103 -5.27 -5.82 21.37
N GLU A 104 -6.14 -4.90 20.94
CA GLU A 104 -7.36 -5.20 20.21
C GLU A 104 -7.08 -5.81 18.84
N GLY A 105 -6.02 -5.36 18.15
CA GLY A 105 -5.59 -5.92 16.87
C GLY A 105 -5.13 -7.37 17.00
N ILE A 106 -4.43 -7.72 18.08
CA ILE A 106 -4.04 -9.11 18.37
C ILE A 106 -5.27 -9.98 18.67
N GLU A 107 -6.23 -9.50 19.46
CA GLU A 107 -7.48 -10.24 19.69
C GLU A 107 -8.21 -10.50 18.37
N LEU A 108 -8.38 -9.46 17.55
CA LEU A 108 -9.04 -9.58 16.27
C LEU A 108 -8.29 -10.53 15.33
N LEU A 109 -6.96 -10.49 15.33
CA LEU A 109 -6.14 -11.42 14.58
C LEU A 109 -6.47 -12.86 14.99
N MET A 110 -6.45 -13.15 16.29
CA MET A 110 -6.73 -14.48 16.83
C MET A 110 -8.15 -14.94 16.48
N ASP A 111 -9.13 -14.05 16.56
CA ASP A 111 -10.51 -14.35 16.18
C ASP A 111 -10.64 -14.67 14.69
N ASN A 112 -9.98 -13.89 13.81
CA ASN A 112 -10.02 -14.10 12.37
C ASN A 112 -9.42 -15.45 11.97
N ILE A 113 -8.21 -15.78 12.46
CA ILE A 113 -7.53 -17.03 12.08
C ILE A 113 -8.16 -18.29 12.70
N ARG A 114 -9.00 -18.14 13.74
CA ARG A 114 -9.79 -19.25 14.32
C ARG A 114 -11.14 -19.44 13.64
N SER A 115 -11.80 -18.35 13.25
CA SER A 115 -13.17 -18.36 12.73
C SER A 115 -13.27 -18.48 11.22
N ASP A 116 -12.18 -18.21 10.49
CA ASP A 116 -12.16 -18.21 9.03
C ASP A 116 -10.94 -18.95 8.46
N ALA A 117 -11.14 -19.62 7.33
CA ALA A 117 -10.13 -20.44 6.67
C ALA A 117 -9.45 -19.73 5.49
N ALA A 118 -9.42 -18.39 5.44
CA ALA A 118 -8.65 -17.64 4.47
C ALA A 118 -7.17 -18.06 4.52
N ASP A 119 -6.55 -18.07 3.34
CA ASP A 119 -5.17 -18.52 3.16
C ASP A 119 -4.17 -17.45 3.63
N ILE A 120 -4.57 -16.18 3.52
CA ILE A 120 -3.84 -15.01 3.98
C ILE A 120 -4.83 -13.92 4.42
N PHE A 121 -4.48 -13.25 5.49
CA PHE A 121 -5.17 -12.07 6.03
C PHE A 121 -4.28 -10.84 5.84
N CYS A 122 -4.85 -9.79 5.27
CA CYS A 122 -4.22 -8.50 5.01
C CYS A 122 -4.91 -7.45 5.89
N PHE A 123 -4.32 -7.09 7.01
CA PHE A 123 -4.91 -6.14 7.95
C PHE A 123 -4.63 -4.70 7.56
N ASN A 124 -5.61 -3.82 7.76
CA ASN A 124 -5.37 -2.39 7.74
C ASN A 124 -4.47 -2.01 8.92
N SER A 125 -3.86 -0.82 8.87
CA SER A 125 -3.00 -0.30 9.94
C SER A 125 -3.07 1.21 10.00
N ALA A 126 -3.03 1.76 11.22
CA ALA A 126 -2.84 3.19 11.40
C ALA A 126 -1.37 3.53 11.15
N MET A 127 -1.07 4.70 10.59
CA MET A 127 0.31 5.14 10.37
C MET A 127 0.74 6.11 11.45
N ILE A 128 1.96 5.92 11.96
CA ILE A 128 2.60 6.83 12.91
C ILE A 128 3.95 7.30 12.38
N ASN A 129 4.38 8.49 12.77
CA ASN A 129 5.74 8.95 12.47
C ASN A 129 6.78 8.39 13.47
N SER A 130 8.04 8.78 13.33
CA SER A 130 9.14 8.38 14.23
C SER A 130 8.89 8.72 15.71
N TRP A 131 8.07 9.72 15.99
CA TRP A 131 7.72 10.17 17.35
C TRP A 131 6.47 9.50 17.92
N GLY A 132 5.78 8.67 17.12
CA GLY A 132 4.53 8.02 17.51
C GLY A 132 3.28 8.86 17.27
N GLU A 133 3.39 10.00 16.59
CA GLU A 133 2.23 10.81 16.24
C GLU A 133 1.47 10.17 15.08
N ALA A 134 0.14 10.13 15.18
CA ALA A 134 -0.71 9.60 14.12
C ALA A 134 -0.60 10.46 12.85
N VAL A 135 -0.23 9.81 11.74
CA VAL A 135 -0.21 10.38 10.39
C VAL A 135 -1.56 10.13 9.70
N ASN A 136 -2.12 8.93 9.88
CA ASN A 136 -3.43 8.55 9.35
C ASN A 136 -4.01 7.38 10.18
N SER A 137 -5.35 7.27 10.24
CA SER A 137 -6.08 6.21 10.95
C SER A 137 -6.12 4.87 10.21
N GLY A 138 -5.82 4.84 8.91
CA GLY A 138 -5.79 3.61 8.11
C GLY A 138 -5.05 3.78 6.78
N ILE A 139 -4.26 2.79 6.36
CA ILE A 139 -3.59 2.78 5.06
C ILE A 139 -4.60 2.48 3.93
N LEU A 140 -5.47 1.48 4.12
CA LEU A 140 -6.40 1.02 3.09
C LEU A 140 -7.70 1.84 3.13
N PRO A 141 -8.11 2.47 2.02
CA PRO A 141 -9.37 3.20 1.93
C PRO A 141 -10.52 2.23 1.59
N ILE A 142 -11.01 1.52 2.62
CA ILE A 142 -12.16 0.62 2.51
C ILE A 142 -13.23 0.92 3.59
N ASN A 143 -14.50 0.72 3.27
CA ASN A 143 -15.66 1.04 4.12
C ASN A 143 -16.31 -0.19 4.77
N ARG A 144 -15.99 -1.40 4.29
CA ARG A 144 -16.48 -2.66 4.87
C ARG A 144 -15.52 -3.20 5.94
N PRO A 145 -16.00 -4.03 6.89
CA PRO A 145 -15.14 -4.68 7.88
C PRO A 145 -14.13 -5.65 7.26
N TYR A 146 -14.51 -6.32 6.17
CA TYR A 146 -13.62 -7.22 5.42
C TYR A 146 -14.00 -7.29 3.94
N LEU A 147 -13.02 -7.68 3.11
CA LEU A 147 -13.18 -7.99 1.70
C LEU A 147 -12.44 -9.29 1.38
N ASP A 148 -13.12 -10.24 0.74
CA ASP A 148 -12.50 -11.47 0.23
C ASP A 148 -12.16 -11.28 -1.25
N VAL A 149 -10.91 -11.53 -1.61
CA VAL A 149 -10.34 -11.31 -2.95
C VAL A 149 -9.33 -12.42 -3.28
N ASP A 150 -8.95 -12.53 -4.55
CA ASP A 150 -7.80 -13.33 -4.96
C ASP A 150 -6.53 -12.44 -5.10
N ALA A 151 -5.41 -13.07 -5.50
CA ALA A 151 -4.13 -12.38 -5.73
C ALA A 151 -4.23 -11.27 -6.81
N ALA A 152 -5.00 -11.48 -7.87
CA ALA A 152 -5.10 -10.52 -8.97
C ALA A 152 -5.95 -9.30 -8.62
N ALA A 153 -7.06 -9.52 -7.94
CA ALA A 153 -7.94 -8.47 -7.46
C ALA A 153 -7.30 -7.69 -6.29
N SER A 154 -6.59 -8.37 -5.38
CA SER A 154 -5.87 -7.70 -4.29
C SER A 154 -4.76 -6.78 -4.81
N ALA A 155 -4.03 -7.14 -5.87
CA ALA A 155 -3.00 -6.27 -6.45
C ALA A 155 -3.55 -4.91 -6.95
N GLN A 156 -4.83 -4.81 -7.27
CA GLN A 156 -5.49 -3.56 -7.68
C GLN A 156 -5.86 -2.65 -6.49
N VAL A 157 -5.77 -3.16 -5.26
CA VAL A 157 -6.16 -2.43 -4.03
C VAL A 157 -5.03 -2.30 -3.04
N LEU A 158 -4.29 -3.38 -2.82
CA LEU A 158 -3.14 -3.45 -1.91
C LEU A 158 -1.85 -2.98 -2.59
N GLY A 159 -1.81 -2.97 -3.92
CA GLY A 159 -0.63 -2.56 -4.67
C GLY A 159 0.56 -3.51 -4.47
N PHE A 160 1.77 -2.96 -4.54
CA PHE A 160 3.02 -3.70 -4.51
C PHE A 160 4.07 -3.03 -3.61
N THR A 161 4.31 -1.73 -3.77
CA THR A 161 5.50 -1.08 -3.21
C THR A 161 5.32 -0.49 -1.82
N PHE A 162 4.07 -0.23 -1.39
CA PHE A 162 3.79 0.38 -0.09
C PHE A 162 3.12 -0.59 0.87
N TYR A 163 1.84 -0.90 0.68
CA TYR A 163 1.10 -1.71 1.66
C TYR A 163 1.62 -3.16 1.72
N MET A 164 1.73 -3.83 0.56
CA MET A 164 2.24 -5.22 0.52
C MET A 164 3.71 -5.34 0.91
N ALA A 165 4.48 -4.26 0.77
CA ALA A 165 5.86 -4.23 1.26
C ALA A 165 5.92 -4.25 2.79
N GLY A 166 4.92 -3.69 3.47
CA GLY A 166 4.76 -3.74 4.92
C GLY A 166 4.32 -5.13 5.38
N ILE A 167 5.29 -6.04 5.53
CA ILE A 167 5.02 -7.46 5.85
C ILE A 167 4.28 -7.65 7.18
N THR A 168 4.41 -6.71 8.12
CA THR A 168 3.66 -6.65 9.38
C THR A 168 2.14 -6.64 9.17
N ASN A 169 1.63 -6.22 8.02
CA ASN A 169 0.20 -6.22 7.73
C ASN A 169 -0.31 -7.60 7.27
N LEU A 170 0.58 -8.58 7.08
CA LEU A 170 0.28 -9.87 6.46
C LEU A 170 0.37 -10.99 7.49
N VAL A 171 -0.71 -11.76 7.62
CA VAL A 171 -0.72 -13.02 8.37
C VAL A 171 -1.19 -14.14 7.47
N PHE A 172 -0.36 -15.16 7.27
CA PHE A 172 -0.61 -16.14 6.24
C PHE A 172 -0.36 -17.58 6.69
N ARG A 173 -1.02 -18.51 6.03
CA ARG A 173 -0.82 -19.94 6.25
C ARG A 173 0.59 -20.36 5.86
N ARG A 174 1.30 -20.99 6.80
CA ARG A 174 2.69 -21.40 6.61
C ARG A 174 2.85 -22.47 5.53
N ASP A 175 1.89 -23.38 5.41
CA ASP A 175 1.96 -24.54 4.53
C ASP A 175 1.77 -24.20 3.04
N ILE A 176 1.42 -22.95 2.71
CA ILE A 176 1.23 -22.48 1.34
C ILE A 176 2.51 -21.90 0.75
N VAL A 177 3.40 -21.38 1.59
CA VAL A 177 4.60 -20.68 1.17
C VAL A 177 5.83 -21.55 1.28
N ASP A 178 6.80 -21.34 0.40
CA ASP A 178 8.09 -22.04 0.44
C ASP A 178 9.27 -21.10 0.18
N LYS A 179 10.42 -21.48 0.71
CA LYS A 179 11.67 -20.73 0.65
C LYS A 179 12.26 -20.69 -0.76
N GLU A 180 12.10 -21.73 -1.57
CA GLU A 180 12.67 -21.75 -2.92
C GLU A 180 12.00 -20.73 -3.82
N THR A 181 10.66 -20.64 -3.79
CA THR A 181 9.90 -19.60 -4.50
C THR A 181 10.33 -18.20 -4.06
N ALA A 182 10.56 -17.98 -2.77
CA ALA A 182 11.07 -16.72 -2.25
C ALA A 182 12.44 -16.36 -2.84
N TYR A 183 13.37 -17.31 -2.85
CA TYR A 183 14.70 -17.10 -3.40
C TYR A 183 14.73 -16.96 -4.93
N ARG A 184 13.77 -17.55 -5.66
CA ARG A 184 13.61 -17.31 -7.10
C ARG A 184 13.30 -15.84 -7.39
N ALA A 185 12.40 -15.22 -6.63
CA ALA A 185 12.14 -13.79 -6.72
C ALA A 185 13.35 -12.95 -6.27
N TYR A 186 13.97 -13.31 -5.14
CA TYR A 186 15.13 -12.61 -4.59
C TYR A 186 16.30 -12.50 -5.56
N ARG A 187 16.61 -13.59 -6.29
CA ARG A 187 17.70 -13.62 -7.27
C ARG A 187 17.49 -12.65 -8.44
N LEU A 188 16.24 -12.25 -8.72
CA LEU A 188 15.92 -11.29 -9.77
C LEU A 188 16.09 -9.85 -9.29
N GLN A 189 15.59 -9.57 -8.09
CA GLN A 189 15.66 -8.29 -7.41
C GLN A 189 15.42 -8.51 -5.90
N PRO A 190 16.44 -8.34 -5.03
CA PRO A 190 16.28 -8.55 -3.59
C PRO A 190 15.17 -7.72 -2.95
N ILE A 191 15.13 -6.42 -3.23
CA ILE A 191 14.18 -5.50 -2.58
C ILE A 191 12.78 -5.68 -3.19
N TYR A 192 11.78 -5.88 -2.33
CA TYR A 192 10.41 -6.28 -2.68
C TYR A 192 10.24 -7.70 -3.22
N SER A 193 11.28 -8.54 -3.19
CA SER A 193 11.13 -9.95 -3.60
C SER A 193 10.08 -10.71 -2.77
N HIS A 194 9.92 -10.35 -1.49
CA HIS A 194 8.89 -10.93 -0.64
C HIS A 194 7.47 -10.61 -1.12
N VAL A 195 7.24 -9.46 -1.75
CA VAL A 195 5.93 -9.11 -2.31
C VAL A 195 5.59 -10.01 -3.48
N ALA A 196 6.53 -10.20 -4.42
CA ALA A 196 6.36 -11.13 -5.53
C ALA A 196 6.18 -12.57 -5.03
N TRP A 197 6.95 -12.98 -4.03
CA TRP A 197 6.81 -14.28 -3.36
C TRP A 197 5.41 -14.50 -2.79
N VAL A 198 4.84 -13.51 -2.09
CA VAL A 198 3.47 -13.59 -1.55
C VAL A 198 2.47 -13.78 -2.69
N TYR A 199 2.46 -12.92 -3.70
CA TYR A 199 1.50 -13.05 -4.80
C TYR A 199 1.62 -14.38 -5.56
N VAL A 200 2.84 -14.88 -5.76
CA VAL A 200 3.07 -16.17 -6.44
C VAL A 200 2.61 -17.35 -5.59
N SER A 201 2.89 -17.32 -4.28
CA SER A 201 2.50 -18.39 -3.35
C SER A 201 0.98 -18.45 -3.17
N PHE A 202 0.32 -17.29 -3.16
CA PHE A 202 -1.13 -17.17 -2.96
C PHE A 202 -1.93 -17.05 -4.27
N ARG A 203 -1.35 -17.42 -5.43
CA ARG A 203 -2.09 -17.44 -6.70
C ARG A 203 -3.31 -18.38 -6.61
N GLY A 204 -4.48 -17.87 -6.99
CA GLY A 204 -5.76 -18.60 -6.90
C GLY A 204 -6.20 -18.94 -5.46
N LYS A 205 -5.58 -18.34 -4.44
CA LYS A 205 -5.95 -18.51 -3.02
C LYS A 205 -6.84 -17.39 -2.55
N ARG A 206 -7.56 -17.63 -1.45
CA ARG A 206 -8.46 -16.64 -0.86
C ARG A 206 -7.68 -15.73 0.08
N MET A 207 -7.62 -14.46 -0.29
CA MET A 207 -7.04 -13.39 0.52
C MET A 207 -8.17 -12.60 1.19
N ARG A 208 -8.07 -12.41 2.50
CA ARG A 208 -9.02 -11.61 3.26
C ARG A 208 -8.38 -10.30 3.69
N ILE A 209 -8.88 -9.19 3.15
CA ILE A 209 -8.53 -7.86 3.62
C ILE A 209 -9.40 -7.54 4.84
N VAL A 210 -8.79 -7.19 5.97
CA VAL A 210 -9.48 -6.87 7.24
C VAL A 210 -9.34 -5.38 7.51
N ASN A 211 -10.45 -4.66 7.61
CA ASN A 211 -10.46 -3.21 7.85
C ASN A 211 -10.36 -2.85 9.33
N TYR A 212 -9.29 -3.28 9.97
CA TYR A 212 -9.03 -2.96 11.37
C TYR A 212 -7.53 -2.83 11.58
N PRO A 213 -7.07 -1.84 12.38
CA PRO A 213 -5.65 -1.62 12.61
C PRO A 213 -5.03 -2.76 13.41
N LEU A 214 -4.25 -3.62 12.76
CA LEU A 214 -3.45 -4.63 13.46
C LEU A 214 -2.27 -4.00 14.20
N VAL A 215 -1.63 -3.03 13.55
CA VAL A 215 -0.50 -2.28 14.11
C VAL A 215 -0.64 -0.78 13.90
N HIS A 216 0.12 -0.04 14.70
CA HIS A 216 0.61 1.29 14.34
C HIS A 216 1.89 1.10 13.49
N TYR A 217 1.72 1.27 12.18
CA TYR A 217 2.79 1.14 11.19
C TYR A 217 3.69 2.38 11.22
N ARG A 218 4.99 2.18 11.48
CA ARG A 218 5.92 3.30 11.65
C ARG A 218 6.50 3.77 10.33
N MET A 219 6.38 5.07 10.07
CA MET A 219 6.97 5.73 8.92
C MET A 219 8.30 6.41 9.29
N SER A 220 9.38 5.99 8.63
CA SER A 220 10.72 6.57 8.76
C SER A 220 11.15 7.32 7.49
N VAL A 221 10.36 8.29 7.00
CA VAL A 221 10.48 8.88 5.65
C VAL A 221 11.91 9.31 5.24
N HIS A 222 12.71 9.85 6.17
CA HIS A 222 14.07 10.31 5.86
C HIS A 222 15.13 9.19 5.89
N GLU A 223 14.97 8.19 6.75
CA GLU A 223 15.92 7.08 6.88
C GLU A 223 15.80 6.12 5.69
N THR A 224 14.61 5.99 5.08
CA THR A 224 14.36 5.01 4.01
C THR A 224 15.03 5.39 2.68
N VAL A 225 15.04 6.67 2.29
CA VAL A 225 15.62 7.10 1.00
C VAL A 225 17.13 6.94 0.99
N ASP A 226 17.80 7.35 2.07
CA ASP A 226 19.26 7.22 2.17
C ASP A 226 19.67 5.76 2.33
N HIS A 227 18.86 4.94 3.01
CA HIS A 227 19.06 3.49 3.07
C HIS A 227 19.14 2.87 1.66
N PHE A 228 18.16 3.13 0.79
CA PHE A 228 18.15 2.56 -0.56
C PHE A 228 19.27 3.09 -1.46
N ARG A 229 19.64 4.38 -1.33
CA ARG A 229 20.81 4.92 -2.04
C ARG A 229 22.11 4.26 -1.58
N ASN A 230 22.26 4.03 -0.27
CA ASN A 230 23.43 3.35 0.28
C ASN A 230 23.49 1.90 -0.19
N TYR A 231 22.36 1.20 -0.23
CA TYR A 231 22.26 -0.12 -0.83
C TYR A 231 22.70 -0.09 -2.31
N ALA A 232 22.12 0.80 -3.12
CA ALA A 232 22.45 0.92 -4.54
C ALA A 232 23.96 1.16 -4.77
N LYS A 233 24.57 2.05 -3.98
CA LYS A 233 26.02 2.31 -4.01
C LYS A 233 26.84 1.08 -3.61
N LYS A 234 26.49 0.42 -2.50
CA LYS A 234 27.18 -0.80 -2.00
C LYS A 234 27.18 -1.91 -3.06
N HIS A 235 26.08 -2.05 -3.79
CA HIS A 235 25.92 -3.08 -4.83
C HIS A 235 26.31 -2.59 -6.24
N ASN A 236 26.84 -1.38 -6.37
CA ASN A 236 27.23 -0.75 -7.64
C ASN A 236 26.14 -0.80 -8.72
N ILE A 237 24.89 -0.47 -8.33
CA ILE A 237 23.74 -0.34 -9.22
C ILE A 237 23.19 1.10 -9.21
N SER A 238 22.34 1.42 -10.18
CA SER A 238 21.64 2.71 -10.21
C SER A 238 20.72 2.89 -8.99
N ASP A 239 20.58 4.14 -8.51
CA ASP A 239 19.62 4.49 -7.46
C ASP A 239 18.17 4.19 -7.85
N HIS A 240 17.91 4.09 -9.16
CA HIS A 240 16.58 3.85 -9.72
C HIS A 240 16.35 2.39 -10.12
N MET A 241 17.38 1.53 -10.01
CA MET A 241 17.33 0.13 -10.47
C MET A 241 16.22 -0.66 -9.78
N ILE A 242 16.01 -0.42 -8.48
CA ILE A 242 15.03 -1.12 -7.65
C ILE A 242 13.62 -0.92 -8.17
N TRP A 243 13.23 0.33 -8.39
CA TRP A 243 11.87 0.70 -8.79
C TRP A 243 11.67 0.83 -10.31
N GLY A 244 12.73 0.66 -11.10
CA GLY A 244 12.70 0.67 -12.57
C GLY A 244 12.79 -0.74 -13.14
N PHE A 245 13.94 -1.07 -13.75
CA PHE A 245 14.15 -2.37 -14.39
C PHE A 245 13.99 -3.55 -13.42
N GLY A 246 14.43 -3.40 -12.18
CA GLY A 246 14.24 -4.41 -11.14
C GLY A 246 12.78 -4.71 -10.82
N MET A 247 11.93 -3.68 -10.79
CA MET A 247 10.48 -3.85 -10.65
C MET A 247 9.90 -4.62 -11.84
N VAL A 248 10.34 -4.32 -13.06
CA VAL A 248 9.93 -5.07 -14.26
C VAL A 248 10.31 -6.56 -14.15
N ARG A 249 11.48 -6.89 -13.58
CA ARG A 249 11.89 -8.29 -13.35
C ARG A 249 10.92 -9.02 -12.42
N LEU A 250 10.51 -8.39 -11.32
CA LEU A 250 9.56 -8.99 -10.36
C LEU A 250 8.15 -9.12 -10.95
N LEU A 251 7.67 -8.10 -11.68
CA LEU A 251 6.37 -8.14 -12.34
C LEU A 251 6.33 -9.20 -13.44
N ALA A 252 7.40 -9.33 -14.23
CA ALA A 252 7.52 -10.38 -15.24
C ALA A 252 7.54 -11.77 -14.59
N PHE A 253 8.29 -11.94 -13.49
CA PHE A 253 8.29 -13.18 -12.72
C PHE A 253 6.89 -13.58 -12.23
N MET A 254 6.10 -12.65 -11.71
CA MET A 254 4.72 -12.94 -11.30
C MET A 254 3.84 -13.39 -12.47
N VAL A 255 4.08 -12.88 -13.68
CA VAL A 255 3.38 -13.33 -14.89
C VAL A 255 3.83 -14.72 -15.32
N ASP A 256 5.14 -14.95 -15.33
CA ASP A 256 5.73 -16.25 -15.71
C ASP A 256 5.31 -17.38 -14.76
N GLU A 257 5.14 -17.07 -13.47
CA GLU A 257 4.61 -17.99 -12.46
C GLU A 257 3.07 -18.14 -12.46
N GLY A 258 2.39 -17.41 -13.34
CA GLY A 258 0.92 -17.45 -13.45
C GLY A 258 0.18 -16.85 -12.27
N ALA A 259 0.81 -15.98 -11.49
CA ALA A 259 0.16 -15.24 -10.41
C ALA A 259 -0.71 -14.10 -10.95
N LEU A 260 -0.27 -13.45 -12.03
CA LEU A 260 -0.99 -12.40 -12.73
C LEU A 260 -0.87 -12.58 -14.25
N THR A 261 -1.83 -12.05 -15.00
CA THR A 261 -1.70 -11.82 -16.44
C THR A 261 -1.05 -10.46 -16.72
N PRO A 262 -0.47 -10.22 -17.92
CA PRO A 262 0.03 -8.90 -18.29
C PRO A 262 -1.01 -7.78 -18.13
N ALA A 263 -2.28 -8.08 -18.45
CA ALA A 263 -3.38 -7.12 -18.32
C ALA A 263 -3.74 -6.82 -16.85
N GLU A 264 -3.53 -7.75 -15.93
CA GLU A 264 -3.71 -7.52 -14.50
C GLU A 264 -2.54 -6.71 -13.93
N VAL A 265 -1.31 -6.96 -14.37
CA VAL A 265 -0.16 -6.10 -14.06
C VAL A 265 -0.42 -4.65 -14.47
N GLY A 266 -1.02 -4.44 -15.64
CA GLY A 266 -1.39 -3.11 -16.15
C GLY A 266 -2.38 -2.35 -15.27
N ARG A 267 -3.12 -3.08 -14.42
CA ARG A 267 -4.12 -2.54 -13.50
C ARG A 267 -3.63 -2.43 -12.06
N ILE A 268 -2.37 -2.76 -11.76
CA ILE A 268 -1.83 -2.61 -10.41
C ILE A 268 -1.77 -1.11 -10.08
N VAL A 269 -2.42 -0.79 -8.96
CA VAL A 269 -2.47 0.56 -8.41
C VAL A 269 -1.87 0.52 -7.03
N ASP A 270 -0.79 1.29 -6.86
CA ASP A 270 -0.10 1.44 -5.59
C ASP A 270 -0.73 2.55 -4.75
N LEU A 271 -0.72 2.34 -3.44
CA LEU A 271 -1.11 3.33 -2.45
C LEU A 271 0.12 4.15 -2.05
N ARG A 272 -0.04 5.48 -1.99
CA ARG A 272 0.94 6.37 -1.40
C ARG A 272 0.61 6.60 0.07
N PRO A 273 1.59 7.01 0.90
CA PRO A 273 1.35 7.31 2.32
C PRO A 273 0.29 8.39 2.58
N ASP A 274 0.06 9.29 1.62
CA ASP A 274 -0.98 10.33 1.71
C ASP A 274 -2.38 9.80 1.34
N GLY A 275 -2.51 8.51 1.03
CA GLY A 275 -3.75 7.86 0.61
C GLY A 275 -4.08 8.02 -0.87
N SER A 276 -3.27 8.76 -1.64
CA SER A 276 -3.43 8.84 -3.09
C SER A 276 -3.01 7.54 -3.77
N ARG A 277 -3.51 7.33 -4.99
CA ARG A 277 -3.28 6.12 -5.79
C ARG A 277 -2.42 6.45 -7.00
N VAL A 278 -1.56 5.51 -7.41
CA VAL A 278 -0.70 5.66 -8.59
C VAL A 278 -0.62 4.36 -9.39
N SER A 279 -0.57 4.45 -10.72
CA SER A 279 -0.27 3.26 -11.53
C SER A 279 1.17 2.82 -11.28
N LEU A 280 1.36 1.57 -10.82
CA LEU A 280 2.69 1.00 -10.60
C LEU A 280 3.50 0.97 -11.90
N VAL A 281 2.85 0.65 -13.03
CA VAL A 281 3.50 0.55 -14.34
C VAL A 281 4.03 1.91 -14.79
N VAL A 282 3.22 2.96 -14.69
CA VAL A 282 3.64 4.34 -15.04
C VAL A 282 4.76 4.82 -14.10
N ALA A 283 4.64 4.56 -12.79
CA ALA A 283 5.69 4.86 -11.83
C ALA A 283 7.00 4.12 -12.15
N THR A 284 6.92 2.86 -12.57
CA THR A 284 8.08 2.05 -12.97
C THR A 284 8.78 2.64 -14.20
N MET A 285 8.01 3.03 -15.23
CA MET A 285 8.54 3.69 -16.42
C MET A 285 9.24 5.02 -16.09
N GLN A 286 8.71 5.79 -15.15
CA GLN A 286 9.37 7.01 -14.66
C GLN A 286 10.75 6.69 -14.06
N ARG A 287 10.88 5.63 -13.26
CA ARG A 287 12.16 5.25 -12.65
C ARG A 287 13.16 4.72 -13.69
N MET A 288 12.68 3.98 -14.69
CA MET A 288 13.51 3.60 -15.84
C MET A 288 14.02 4.83 -16.60
N TYR A 289 13.17 5.83 -16.85
CA TYR A 289 13.57 7.09 -17.47
C TYR A 289 14.67 7.79 -16.65
N GLU A 290 14.50 7.91 -15.34
CA GLU A 290 15.48 8.54 -14.45
C GLU A 290 16.85 7.82 -14.48
N GLN A 291 16.84 6.48 -14.49
CA GLN A 291 18.05 5.68 -14.65
C GLN A 291 18.76 5.96 -15.98
N LEU A 292 18.03 5.91 -17.09
CA LEU A 292 18.59 6.17 -18.42
C LEU A 292 19.12 7.61 -18.52
N MET A 293 18.42 8.59 -17.94
CA MET A 293 18.90 9.97 -17.87
C MET A 293 20.20 10.10 -17.08
N ALA A 294 20.35 9.38 -15.96
CA ALA A 294 21.60 9.36 -15.21
C ALA A 294 22.74 8.74 -16.05
N SER A 295 22.45 7.69 -16.82
CA SER A 295 23.41 7.09 -17.75
C SER A 295 23.84 8.06 -18.86
N VAL A 296 22.90 8.77 -19.50
CA VAL A 296 23.19 9.60 -20.68
C VAL A 296 23.70 10.99 -20.29
N ALA A 297 23.04 11.67 -19.36
CA ALA A 297 23.32 13.07 -19.05
C ALA A 297 24.48 13.25 -18.06
N ARG A 298 24.73 12.25 -17.19
CA ARG A 298 25.79 12.29 -16.17
C ARG A 298 26.91 11.29 -16.41
N ALA A 299 26.79 10.43 -17.43
CA ALA A 299 27.74 9.36 -17.71
C ALA A 299 27.99 8.44 -16.49
N GLU A 300 26.96 8.21 -15.66
CA GLU A 300 27.08 7.34 -14.49
C GLU A 300 27.12 5.87 -14.94
N GLU A 301 28.29 5.23 -14.85
CA GLU A 301 28.51 3.85 -15.33
C GLU A 301 27.53 2.83 -14.71
N ARG A 302 27.30 2.93 -13.39
CA ARG A 302 26.34 2.08 -12.65
C ARG A 302 24.87 2.24 -13.10
N SER A 303 24.57 3.27 -13.88
CA SER A 303 23.23 3.55 -14.41
C SER A 303 23.02 3.01 -15.83
N LYS A 304 24.07 2.49 -16.49
CA LYS A 304 23.93 1.78 -17.76
C LYS A 304 23.11 0.51 -17.60
N VAL A 305 22.42 0.13 -18.66
CA VAL A 305 21.55 -1.05 -18.70
C VAL A 305 21.95 -1.92 -19.90
N PRO A 306 22.19 -3.23 -19.71
CA PRO A 306 22.47 -4.13 -20.83
C PRO A 306 21.34 -4.12 -21.86
N TYR A 307 21.69 -4.22 -23.14
CA TYR A 307 20.70 -4.15 -24.24
C TYR A 307 19.59 -5.18 -24.11
N GLU A 308 19.93 -6.43 -23.79
CA GLU A 308 18.95 -7.50 -23.59
C GLU A 308 17.98 -7.20 -22.44
N GLU A 309 18.47 -6.57 -21.36
CA GLU A 309 17.62 -6.17 -20.26
C GLU A 309 16.64 -5.06 -20.66
N PHE A 310 17.14 -4.05 -21.39
CA PHE A 310 16.29 -2.99 -21.91
C PHE A 310 15.19 -3.53 -22.83
N VAL A 311 15.54 -4.40 -23.79
CA VAL A 311 14.60 -5.00 -24.74
C VAL A 311 13.56 -5.86 -24.02
N ARG A 312 13.99 -6.74 -23.09
CA ARG A 312 13.06 -7.55 -22.30
C ARG A 312 12.07 -6.69 -21.53
N ALA A 313 12.54 -5.63 -20.87
CA ALA A 313 11.68 -4.74 -20.11
C ALA A 313 10.69 -3.98 -21.01
N ARG A 314 11.16 -3.44 -22.14
CA ARG A 314 10.32 -2.76 -23.14
C ARG A 314 9.21 -3.68 -23.65
N ASP A 315 9.56 -4.89 -24.08
CA ASP A 315 8.62 -5.83 -24.69
C ASP A 315 7.63 -6.39 -23.66
N PHE A 316 8.05 -6.53 -22.39
CA PHE A 316 7.13 -6.79 -21.29
C PHE A 316 6.13 -5.64 -21.12
N LEU A 317 6.61 -4.40 -21.04
CA LEU A 317 5.75 -3.24 -20.82
C LEU A 317 4.78 -2.97 -21.98
N TYR A 318 5.15 -3.26 -23.23
CA TYR A 318 4.20 -3.22 -24.35
C TYR A 318 3.03 -4.19 -24.21
N ARG A 319 3.26 -5.36 -23.60
CA ARG A 319 2.20 -6.35 -23.34
C ARG A 319 1.30 -5.95 -22.17
N VAL A 320 1.86 -5.21 -21.21
CA VAL A 320 1.20 -4.80 -19.97
C VAL A 320 0.32 -3.56 -20.16
N ASP A 321 0.85 -2.50 -20.79
CA ASP A 321 0.11 -1.27 -21.03
C ASP A 321 0.42 -0.69 -22.43
N PRO A 322 -0.34 -1.10 -23.46
CA PRO A 322 -0.19 -0.56 -24.81
C PRO A 322 -0.42 0.94 -24.90
N MET A 323 -1.14 1.56 -23.95
CA MET A 323 -1.41 3.01 -23.95
C MET A 323 -0.20 3.84 -23.52
N SER A 324 0.83 3.21 -22.98
CA SER A 324 2.11 3.83 -22.65
C SER A 324 3.14 3.74 -23.79
N PHE A 325 2.70 3.42 -25.02
CA PHE A 325 3.55 3.28 -26.20
C PHE A 325 4.48 4.50 -26.41
N ASP A 326 3.95 5.72 -26.34
CA ASP A 326 4.73 6.94 -26.57
C ASP A 326 5.77 7.19 -25.46
N LEU A 327 5.45 6.85 -24.21
CA LEU A 327 6.42 6.87 -23.11
C LEU A 327 7.56 5.88 -23.36
N LEU A 328 7.23 4.65 -23.77
CA LEU A 328 8.21 3.62 -24.08
C LEU A 328 9.10 4.01 -25.28
N ARG A 329 8.55 4.68 -26.29
CA ARG A 329 9.33 5.23 -27.41
C ARG A 329 10.37 6.24 -26.94
N VAL A 330 10.04 7.08 -25.97
CA VAL A 330 11.02 8.02 -25.39
C VAL A 330 12.11 7.29 -24.62
N LEU A 331 11.78 6.24 -23.85
CA LEU A 331 12.80 5.41 -23.19
C LEU A 331 13.74 4.78 -24.22
N GLU A 332 13.22 4.30 -25.35
CA GLU A 332 14.02 3.72 -26.43
C GLU A 332 14.89 4.75 -27.14
N GLU A 333 14.37 5.95 -27.43
CA GLU A 333 15.19 7.03 -27.96
C GLU A 333 16.33 7.38 -26.98
N LEU A 334 16.01 7.50 -25.69
CA LEU A 334 17.00 7.85 -24.67
C LEU A 334 18.07 6.76 -24.53
N TYR A 335 17.69 5.49 -24.56
CA TYR A 335 18.63 4.36 -24.55
C TYR A 335 19.61 4.45 -25.73
N ARG A 336 19.12 4.69 -26.95
CA ARG A 336 19.97 4.82 -28.16
C ARG A 336 20.91 6.03 -28.12
N ILE A 337 20.52 7.12 -27.45
CA ILE A 337 21.40 8.27 -27.25
C ILE A 337 22.54 7.96 -26.28
N GLY A 338 22.32 7.06 -25.31
CA GLY A 338 23.39 6.59 -24.42
C GLY A 338 24.53 5.91 -25.16
N GLU A 339 24.22 5.23 -26.27
CA GLU A 339 25.23 4.62 -27.15
C GLU A 339 25.94 5.66 -28.04
N HIS A 340 25.24 6.74 -28.41
CA HIS A 340 25.74 7.80 -29.29
C HIS A 340 25.32 9.20 -28.78
N PRO A 341 26.16 9.86 -27.96
CA PRO A 341 25.79 11.09 -27.28
C PRO A 341 25.32 12.20 -28.23
N LYS A 342 24.10 12.72 -28.02
CA LYS A 342 23.53 13.87 -28.74
C LYS A 342 23.80 15.18 -28.00
N SER A 343 23.50 16.32 -28.64
CA SER A 343 23.63 17.64 -28.03
C SER A 343 22.75 17.78 -26.76
N ARG A 344 23.19 18.62 -25.81
CA ARG A 344 22.43 18.94 -24.58
C ARG A 344 21.01 19.45 -24.87
N ALA A 345 20.83 20.17 -25.98
CA ALA A 345 19.52 20.66 -26.42
C ALA A 345 18.56 19.50 -26.70
N ARG A 346 19.00 18.45 -27.40
CA ARG A 346 18.14 17.29 -27.69
C ARG A 346 17.75 16.53 -26.42
N ILE A 347 18.65 16.40 -25.46
CA ILE A 347 18.35 15.78 -24.16
C ILE A 347 17.30 16.59 -23.39
N ALA A 348 17.37 17.93 -23.45
CA ALA A 348 16.39 18.81 -22.82
C ALA A 348 14.99 18.68 -23.45
N GLU A 349 14.90 18.62 -24.79
CA GLU A 349 13.64 18.38 -25.52
C GLU A 349 12.99 17.05 -25.12
N ILE A 350 13.79 15.98 -25.04
CA ILE A 350 13.33 14.65 -24.62
C ILE A 350 12.77 14.71 -23.21
N ARG A 351 13.46 15.39 -22.30
CA ARG A 351 13.02 15.57 -20.91
C ARG A 351 11.68 16.29 -20.84
N GLU A 352 11.53 17.39 -21.54
CA GLU A 352 10.28 18.16 -21.55
C GLU A 352 9.12 17.33 -22.12
N SER A 353 9.38 16.61 -23.22
CA SER A 353 8.41 15.69 -23.83
C SER A 353 7.98 14.59 -22.85
N PHE A 354 8.93 13.89 -22.24
CA PHE A 354 8.65 12.82 -21.28
C PHE A 354 7.82 13.32 -20.09
N CYS A 355 8.22 14.44 -19.47
CA CYS A 355 7.49 15.00 -18.34
C CYS A 355 6.04 15.36 -18.69
N ARG A 356 5.79 15.92 -19.88
CA ARG A 356 4.42 16.20 -20.34
C ARG A 356 3.60 14.92 -20.49
N MET A 357 4.15 13.89 -21.14
CA MET A 357 3.45 12.62 -21.35
C MET A 357 3.20 11.89 -20.03
N LEU A 358 4.18 11.87 -19.14
CA LEU A 358 4.06 11.24 -17.82
C LEU A 358 2.96 11.90 -17.00
N HIS A 359 2.93 13.24 -16.96
CA HIS A 359 1.90 13.97 -16.23
C HIS A 359 0.50 13.71 -16.79
N ALA A 360 0.35 13.62 -18.12
CA ALA A 360 -0.92 13.28 -18.75
C ALA A 360 -1.37 11.86 -18.40
N GLN A 361 -0.45 10.89 -18.37
CA GLN A 361 -0.75 9.51 -18.00
C GLN A 361 -1.12 9.41 -16.50
N ASP A 362 -0.32 9.99 -15.60
CA ASP A 362 -0.56 9.91 -14.14
C ASP A 362 -1.94 10.46 -13.74
N ARG A 363 -2.37 11.56 -14.37
CA ARG A 363 -3.69 12.16 -14.12
C ARG A 363 -4.86 11.35 -14.64
N GLU A 364 -4.72 10.62 -15.74
CA GLU A 364 -5.86 9.97 -16.41
C GLU A 364 -5.86 8.44 -16.22
N VAL A 365 -4.74 7.85 -15.80
CA VAL A 365 -4.55 6.39 -15.80
C VAL A 365 -5.57 5.68 -14.91
N LEU A 366 -5.79 6.14 -13.68
CA LEU A 366 -6.73 5.49 -12.76
C LEU A 366 -8.15 5.50 -13.34
N TYR A 367 -8.56 6.63 -13.89
CA TYR A 367 -9.89 6.77 -14.50
C TYR A 367 -10.03 5.86 -15.71
N ARG A 368 -9.03 5.82 -16.57
CA ARG A 368 -9.02 4.97 -17.76
C ARG A 368 -9.02 3.48 -17.42
N LEU A 369 -8.22 3.06 -16.44
CA LEU A 369 -8.08 1.65 -16.05
C LEU A 369 -9.40 1.04 -15.57
N PHE A 370 -10.22 1.85 -14.88
CA PHE A 370 -11.45 1.42 -14.26
C PHE A 370 -12.71 1.83 -15.04
N PHE A 371 -12.63 2.70 -16.03
CA PHE A 371 -13.81 3.15 -16.77
C PHE A 371 -14.55 2.00 -17.48
N ALA A 372 -15.86 1.92 -17.27
CA ALA A 372 -16.75 0.85 -17.74
C ALA A 372 -17.93 1.38 -18.58
N GLY A 373 -17.79 2.60 -19.11
CA GLY A 373 -18.75 3.23 -20.03
C GLY A 373 -19.60 4.31 -19.37
N GLN A 374 -20.68 4.69 -20.06
CA GLN A 374 -21.63 5.70 -19.59
C GLN A 374 -23.06 5.19 -19.71
N ALA A 375 -23.94 5.67 -18.84
CA ALA A 375 -25.38 5.45 -18.95
C ALA A 375 -26.14 6.66 -18.40
N TYR A 376 -27.13 7.14 -19.15
CA TYR A 376 -28.01 8.26 -18.76
C TYR A 376 -27.24 9.50 -18.24
N GLY A 377 -26.09 9.81 -18.85
CA GLY A 377 -25.24 10.96 -18.49
C GLY A 377 -24.22 10.69 -17.38
N TYR A 378 -24.25 9.53 -16.71
CA TYR A 378 -23.29 9.15 -15.67
C TYR A 378 -22.09 8.42 -16.26
N HIS A 379 -20.91 8.62 -15.67
CA HIS A 379 -19.70 7.87 -15.96
C HIS A 379 -19.58 6.68 -15.01
N ILE A 380 -19.49 5.46 -15.56
CA ILE A 380 -19.44 4.22 -14.79
C ILE A 380 -17.99 3.75 -14.70
N TYR A 381 -17.55 3.40 -13.50
CA TYR A 381 -16.23 2.84 -13.21
C TYR A 381 -16.38 1.50 -12.48
N ARG A 382 -15.50 0.54 -12.77
CA ARG A 382 -15.39 -0.75 -12.10
C ARG A 382 -14.41 -0.62 -10.94
N CYS A 383 -14.89 -0.78 -9.73
CA CYS A 383 -14.10 -0.87 -8.51
C CYS A 383 -13.97 -2.33 -8.06
N LEU A 384 -13.25 -2.59 -6.95
CA LEU A 384 -13.05 -3.95 -6.45
C LEU A 384 -14.37 -4.63 -6.08
N THR A 385 -15.29 -3.90 -5.43
CA THR A 385 -16.54 -4.46 -4.90
C THR A 385 -17.74 -4.31 -5.84
N GLY A 386 -17.55 -3.81 -7.06
CA GLY A 386 -18.65 -3.55 -7.98
C GLY A 386 -18.40 -2.39 -8.93
N TYR A 387 -19.47 -1.65 -9.22
CA TYR A 387 -19.49 -0.53 -10.14
C TYR A 387 -19.96 0.73 -9.43
N VAL A 388 -19.36 1.86 -9.81
CA VAL A 388 -19.71 3.19 -9.31
C VAL A 388 -20.03 4.09 -10.50
N ALA A 389 -21.22 4.67 -10.51
CA ALA A 389 -21.63 5.65 -11.51
C ALA A 389 -21.56 7.05 -10.91
N ILE A 390 -20.69 7.89 -11.47
CA ILE A 390 -20.44 9.26 -11.02
C ILE A 390 -21.15 10.24 -11.95
N SER A 391 -21.90 11.15 -11.36
CA SER A 391 -22.60 12.22 -12.07
C SER A 391 -21.62 13.19 -12.76
N PRO A 392 -22.01 13.78 -13.90
CA PRO A 392 -21.20 14.80 -14.58
C PRO A 392 -20.95 16.04 -13.69
N GLN A 393 -21.84 16.33 -12.74
CA GLN A 393 -21.71 17.45 -11.80
C GLN A 393 -20.55 17.23 -10.79
N ARG A 394 -20.15 15.99 -10.54
CA ARG A 394 -19.12 15.62 -9.54
C ARG A 394 -17.89 14.97 -10.15
N LEU A 395 -17.73 15.03 -11.48
CA LEU A 395 -16.55 14.48 -12.16
C LEU A 395 -15.22 15.09 -11.71
N ARG A 396 -15.23 16.26 -11.07
CA ARG A 396 -14.01 16.85 -10.48
C ARG A 396 -13.59 16.16 -9.17
N GLU A 397 -14.51 15.50 -8.48
CA GLU A 397 -14.29 14.78 -7.22
C GLU A 397 -14.07 13.27 -7.44
N ARG A 398 -14.05 12.83 -8.71
CA ARG A 398 -13.91 11.42 -9.09
C ARG A 398 -12.71 10.73 -8.45
N GLU A 399 -11.60 11.45 -8.23
CA GLU A 399 -10.40 10.90 -7.59
C GLU A 399 -10.71 10.45 -6.17
N GLU A 400 -11.32 11.34 -5.40
CA GLU A 400 -11.64 11.12 -3.99
C GLU A 400 -12.67 10.01 -3.83
N ILE A 401 -13.61 9.88 -4.79
CA ILE A 401 -14.58 8.80 -4.81
C ILE A 401 -13.88 7.47 -5.14
N LEU A 402 -13.11 7.42 -6.23
CA LEU A 402 -12.49 6.19 -6.76
C LEU A 402 -11.24 5.77 -5.99
N ARG A 403 -10.73 6.58 -5.07
CA ARG A 403 -9.67 6.15 -4.16
C ARG A 403 -10.15 5.04 -3.23
N TRP A 404 -11.44 4.97 -2.93
CA TRP A 404 -12.02 3.92 -2.10
C TRP A 404 -12.18 2.64 -2.92
N ALA A 405 -11.79 1.48 -2.36
CA ALA A 405 -12.00 0.22 -3.08
C ALA A 405 -13.49 -0.15 -3.18
N ASP A 406 -14.29 0.36 -2.24
CA ASP A 406 -15.74 0.22 -2.09
C ASP A 406 -16.39 1.59 -1.77
N PRO A 407 -16.50 2.49 -2.76
CA PRO A 407 -17.04 3.83 -2.54
C PRO A 407 -18.48 3.80 -2.02
N LEU A 408 -18.80 4.74 -1.12
CA LEU A 408 -20.15 4.88 -0.57
C LEU A 408 -21.11 5.52 -1.59
N GLU A 409 -22.36 5.07 -1.56
CA GLU A 409 -23.42 5.64 -2.38
C GLU A 409 -23.81 7.04 -1.86
N SER A 410 -24.02 7.97 -2.80
CA SER A 410 -24.44 9.34 -2.52
C SER A 410 -25.35 9.83 -3.64
N VAL A 411 -26.57 9.30 -3.71
CA VAL A 411 -27.55 9.68 -4.74
C VAL A 411 -27.90 11.18 -4.61
N PRO A 412 -27.90 11.97 -5.70
CA PRO A 412 -27.75 11.56 -7.10
C PRO A 412 -26.34 11.70 -7.67
N TYR A 413 -25.34 11.95 -6.83
CA TYR A 413 -23.98 12.23 -7.25
C TYR A 413 -23.15 10.98 -7.57
N ALA A 414 -23.39 9.91 -6.80
CA ALA A 414 -22.76 8.62 -6.99
C ALA A 414 -23.77 7.51 -6.71
N PHE A 415 -23.91 6.57 -7.65
CA PHE A 415 -24.63 5.31 -7.45
C PHE A 415 -23.62 4.18 -7.35
N CYS A 416 -23.85 3.21 -6.48
CA CYS A 416 -22.97 2.05 -6.31
C CYS A 416 -23.79 0.77 -6.40
N ASP A 417 -23.30 -0.23 -7.13
CA ASP A 417 -23.91 -1.56 -7.16
C ASP A 417 -22.88 -2.63 -7.50
N ALA A 418 -23.06 -3.85 -7.01
CA ALA A 418 -22.20 -4.96 -7.39
C ALA A 418 -22.45 -5.39 -8.85
N ASP A 419 -23.68 -5.24 -9.33
CA ASP A 419 -24.09 -5.58 -10.69
C ASP A 419 -24.27 -4.33 -11.56
N ARG A 420 -23.59 -4.31 -12.71
CA ARG A 420 -23.61 -3.18 -13.64
C ARG A 420 -25.00 -2.91 -14.22
N ASN A 421 -25.79 -3.94 -14.50
CA ASN A 421 -27.11 -3.78 -15.10
C ASN A 421 -28.10 -3.25 -14.06
N VAL A 422 -28.00 -3.71 -12.82
CA VAL A 422 -28.78 -3.17 -11.70
C VAL A 422 -28.44 -1.70 -11.48
N LEU A 423 -27.15 -1.34 -11.46
CA LEU A 423 -26.69 0.04 -11.39
C LEU A 423 -27.33 0.92 -12.48
N ILE A 424 -27.28 0.45 -13.73
CA ILE A 424 -27.84 1.19 -14.88
C ILE A 424 -29.35 1.35 -14.76
N ALA A 425 -30.08 0.30 -14.36
CA ALA A 425 -31.53 0.36 -14.17
C ALA A 425 -31.93 1.36 -13.07
N ARG A 426 -31.15 1.43 -11.98
CA ARG A 426 -31.36 2.41 -10.91
C ARG A 426 -31.15 3.84 -11.38
N ILE A 427 -30.10 4.09 -12.18
CA ILE A 427 -29.86 5.42 -12.78
C ILE A 427 -30.99 5.78 -13.74
N GLU A 428 -31.43 4.85 -14.59
CA GLU A 428 -32.54 5.06 -15.51
C GLU A 428 -33.81 5.46 -14.78
N ALA A 429 -34.17 4.71 -13.73
CA ALA A 429 -35.36 4.99 -12.92
C ALA A 429 -35.29 6.40 -12.29
N TYR A 430 -34.12 6.77 -11.78
CA TYR A 430 -33.87 8.11 -11.23
C TYR A 430 -34.06 9.21 -12.29
N VAL A 431 -33.44 9.06 -13.47
CA VAL A 431 -33.53 10.05 -14.55
C VAL A 431 -34.96 10.18 -15.09
N LYS A 432 -35.68 9.06 -15.25
CA LYS A 432 -37.09 9.05 -15.65
C LYS A 432 -37.99 9.75 -14.62
N ALA A 433 -37.79 9.46 -13.33
CA ALA A 433 -38.53 10.11 -12.26
C ALA A 433 -38.30 11.63 -12.23
N ARG A 434 -37.05 12.07 -12.47
CA ARG A 434 -36.71 13.50 -12.50
C ARG A 434 -37.21 14.22 -13.75
N GLY A 435 -37.17 13.56 -14.91
CA GLY A 435 -37.80 14.05 -16.14
C GLY A 435 -39.31 14.25 -16.01
N ASN A 436 -39.96 13.41 -15.19
CA ASN A 436 -41.38 13.55 -14.84
C ASN A 436 -41.64 14.56 -13.70
N ALA A 437 -40.62 14.95 -12.93
CA ALA A 437 -40.71 15.88 -11.79
C ALA A 437 -40.16 17.28 -12.10
N ALA A 438 -39.78 17.57 -13.35
CA ALA A 438 -39.18 18.83 -13.79
C ALA A 438 -40.12 20.07 -13.74
N GLU A 439 -41.19 20.02 -12.93
CA GLU A 439 -41.99 21.20 -12.57
C GLU A 439 -41.83 21.66 -11.12
N SER A 440 -41.02 21.03 -10.25
CA SER A 440 -40.74 21.64 -8.93
C SER A 440 -39.50 21.10 -8.19
N ASP A 441 -38.33 21.73 -8.36
CA ASP A 441 -37.29 21.70 -7.31
C ASP A 441 -36.43 23.00 -7.31
N PRO A 442 -36.39 23.78 -6.20
CA PRO A 442 -35.60 25.01 -6.07
C PRO A 442 -34.08 24.81 -5.87
N THR A 443 -33.58 23.59 -5.72
CA THR A 443 -32.18 23.32 -5.31
C THR A 443 -31.13 23.60 -6.39
N ASP A 444 -31.53 23.92 -7.62
CA ASP A 444 -30.63 24.33 -8.72
C ASP A 444 -30.00 25.73 -8.54
N ARG A 445 -30.28 26.44 -7.44
CA ARG A 445 -29.86 27.84 -7.27
C ARG A 445 -28.53 28.08 -6.56
N ASN A 446 -27.88 27.11 -5.91
CA ASN A 446 -26.55 27.38 -5.32
C ASN A 446 -25.66 26.13 -5.09
N PRO A 447 -24.81 25.76 -6.07
CA PRO A 447 -23.84 24.66 -5.96
C PRO A 447 -22.81 24.82 -4.82
N GLU A 448 -22.49 26.06 -4.41
CA GLU A 448 -21.47 26.32 -3.39
C GLU A 448 -21.96 25.95 -1.98
N ALA A 449 -23.26 26.08 -1.70
CA ALA A 449 -23.84 25.73 -0.41
C ALA A 449 -23.87 24.21 -0.15
N ALA A 450 -24.11 23.41 -1.20
CA ALA A 450 -24.06 21.94 -1.12
C ALA A 450 -22.62 21.41 -0.94
N HIS A 451 -21.65 22.08 -1.57
CA HIS A 451 -20.22 21.78 -1.41
C HIS A 451 -19.74 22.06 0.01
N LEU A 452 -20.22 23.14 0.62
CA LEU A 452 -19.92 23.51 2.00
C LEU A 452 -20.52 22.51 3.00
N LEU A 453 -21.78 22.09 2.81
CA LEU A 453 -22.44 21.12 3.69
C LEU A 453 -21.81 19.72 3.61
N HIS A 454 -21.34 19.29 2.43
CA HIS A 454 -20.66 18.00 2.28
C HIS A 454 -19.21 18.03 2.81
N SER A 455 -18.50 19.15 2.63
CA SER A 455 -17.19 19.39 3.27
C SER A 455 -17.33 19.42 4.80
N ILE A 456 -18.39 20.03 5.33
CA ILE A 456 -18.70 20.05 6.76
C ILE A 456 -19.06 18.64 7.26
N SER A 457 -19.81 17.84 6.50
CA SER A 457 -20.19 16.47 6.90
C SER A 457 -19.00 15.49 6.92
N SER A 458 -18.13 15.54 5.91
CA SER A 458 -16.89 14.75 5.86
C SER A 458 -15.91 15.16 6.97
N THR A 459 -15.79 16.47 7.23
CA THR A 459 -14.99 17.00 8.34
C THR A 459 -15.61 16.62 9.70
N LEU A 460 -16.93 16.61 9.84
CA LEU A 460 -17.63 16.21 11.08
C LEU A 460 -17.53 14.70 11.36
N HIS A 461 -17.49 13.85 10.32
CA HIS A 461 -17.20 12.42 10.49
C HIS A 461 -15.76 12.18 10.99
N GLY A 462 -14.79 12.97 10.52
CA GLY A 462 -13.43 12.98 11.06
C GLY A 462 -13.31 13.59 12.47
N ILE A 463 -14.20 14.51 12.84
CA ILE A 463 -14.21 15.17 14.16
C ILE A 463 -14.91 14.32 15.24
N ASN A 464 -15.89 13.49 14.89
CA ASN A 464 -16.58 12.65 15.88
C ASN A 464 -15.71 11.52 16.46
N HIS A 465 -14.59 11.17 15.81
CA HIS A 465 -13.58 10.26 16.37
C HIS A 465 -12.51 10.97 17.22
N THR A 466 -12.46 12.31 17.23
CA THR A 466 -11.40 13.11 17.91
C THR A 466 -11.88 13.97 19.07
N THR A 467 -13.18 13.98 19.40
CA THR A 467 -13.74 14.86 20.44
C THR A 467 -13.39 14.46 21.87
N HIS A 468 -13.04 13.20 22.15
CA HIS A 468 -12.55 12.82 23.48
C HIS A 468 -11.11 13.28 23.74
N SER A 469 -10.24 13.21 22.73
CA SER A 469 -8.81 13.54 22.86
C SER A 469 -8.54 15.05 22.81
N ALA A 470 -9.31 15.82 22.04
CA ALA A 470 -9.11 17.26 21.87
C ALA A 470 -9.46 18.09 23.12
N VAL A 471 -10.41 17.61 23.95
CA VAL A 471 -10.80 18.28 25.20
C VAL A 471 -9.72 18.11 26.29
N GLU A 472 -9.01 16.99 26.28
CA GLU A 472 -7.86 16.71 27.16
C GLU A 472 -6.66 17.61 26.81
N ILE A 473 -6.34 17.73 25.50
CA ILE A 473 -5.25 18.58 24.98
C ILE A 473 -5.52 20.07 25.28
N TYR A 474 -6.78 20.52 25.18
CA TYR A 474 -7.14 21.90 25.50
C TYR A 474 -6.86 22.28 26.96
N ARG A 475 -7.07 21.36 27.91
CA ARG A 475 -6.84 21.58 29.35
C ARG A 475 -5.35 21.72 29.71
N GLN A 476 -4.44 21.18 28.89
CA GLN A 476 -3.00 21.19 29.10
C GLN A 476 -2.25 22.30 28.33
N SER A 477 -2.97 23.11 27.55
CA SER A 477 -2.36 24.12 26.66
C SER A 477 -2.00 25.44 27.36
N SER A 478 -0.93 26.09 26.87
CA SER A 478 -0.42 27.37 27.39
C SER A 478 -1.46 28.51 27.29
N ALA A 479 -1.27 29.59 28.05
CA ALA A 479 -2.23 30.71 28.10
C ALA A 479 -2.49 31.35 26.72
N ALA A 480 -1.47 31.38 25.84
CA ALA A 480 -1.60 31.89 24.48
C ALA A 480 -2.49 30.99 23.59
N SER A 481 -2.33 29.67 23.71
CA SER A 481 -3.15 28.67 23.00
C SER A 481 -4.63 28.75 23.41
N ARG A 482 -4.92 29.07 24.67
CA ARG A 482 -6.29 29.29 25.18
C ARG A 482 -6.95 30.56 24.63
N VAL A 483 -6.18 31.60 24.31
CA VAL A 483 -6.71 32.82 23.69
C VAL A 483 -7.09 32.56 22.23
N LEU A 484 -6.24 31.85 21.47
CA LEU A 484 -6.55 31.44 20.09
C LEU A 484 -7.78 30.53 20.04
N TRP A 485 -7.93 29.61 21.00
CA TRP A 485 -9.12 28.78 21.07
C TRP A 485 -10.38 29.53 21.44
N LYS A 486 -10.31 30.55 22.31
CA LYS A 486 -11.45 31.44 22.59
C LYS A 486 -11.88 32.24 21.35
N VAL A 487 -10.92 32.66 20.51
CA VAL A 487 -11.22 33.32 19.23
C VAL A 487 -11.89 32.34 18.27
N PHE A 488 -11.33 31.13 18.11
CA PHE A 488 -11.89 30.08 17.27
C PHE A 488 -13.30 29.65 17.73
N ALA A 489 -13.51 29.42 19.03
CA ALA A 489 -14.80 29.08 19.60
C ALA A 489 -15.84 30.21 19.45
N ARG A 490 -15.40 31.48 19.44
CA ARG A 490 -16.27 32.64 19.21
C ARG A 490 -16.69 32.72 17.74
N ILE A 491 -15.81 32.38 16.81
CA ILE A 491 -16.11 32.25 15.37
C ILE A 491 -17.11 31.09 15.15
N VAL A 492 -16.85 29.92 15.73
CA VAL A 492 -17.75 28.75 15.65
C VAL A 492 -19.13 29.05 16.25
N ARG A 493 -19.22 29.76 17.38
CA ARG A 493 -20.52 30.19 17.95
C ARG A 493 -21.24 31.24 17.09
N LYS A 494 -20.51 32.10 16.39
CA LYS A 494 -21.09 33.09 15.47
C LYS A 494 -21.64 32.41 14.22
N LEU A 495 -20.94 31.39 13.71
CA LEU A 495 -21.39 30.54 12.60
C LEU A 495 -22.62 29.70 12.98
N ARG A 496 -22.72 29.21 14.22
CA ARG A 496 -23.91 28.50 14.74
C ARG A 496 -25.16 29.38 14.94
N ARG A 497 -25.04 30.71 14.94
CA ARG A 497 -26.17 31.64 15.08
C ARG A 497 -26.67 32.17 13.73
N LEU A 498 -26.00 31.82 12.64
CA LEU A 498 -26.31 32.24 11.28
C LEU A 498 -26.78 31.07 10.39
N GLY A 499 -27.05 29.91 10.99
CA GLY A 499 -27.61 28.72 10.36
C GLY A 499 -28.88 28.27 11.05
#